data_AF-A0A9E8NEY1-F1
#
_entry.id   AF-A0A9E8NEY1-F1
#
_cell.length_a   1.000
_cell.length_b   1.000
_cell.length_c   1.000
_cell.angle_alpha   90.00
_cell.angle_beta   90.00
_cell.angle_gamma   90.00
#
_symmetry.space_group_name_H-M   'P 1'
#
loop_
_entity.id
_entity.type
_entity.pdbx_description
1 polymer ?
#
loop_
_entity_poly.entity_id
_entity_poly.type
_entity_poly.pdbx_seq_one_letter_code
_entity_poly.pdbx_strand_id
1 'polypeptide(L)' 'MGIITTGIISFTLISINIGFVANFLVIWLKSWSMAYLLVIPVILLVGPKVQKLVNNMFKDAVTQEIDT' A
#
# COMPACT_ATOMS: atom_id res chain seq x y z
N MET A 1 0.32 0.79 -16.74
CA MET A 1 1.53 0.26 -16.07
C MET A 1 1.21 -0.40 -14.73
N GLY A 2 0.69 0.31 -13.72
CA GLY A 2 0.54 -0.23 -12.34
C GLY A 2 -0.33 -1.49 -12.17
N ILE A 3 -1.35 -1.68 -13.00
CA ILE A 3 -2.22 -2.87 -12.94
C ILE A 3 -1.43 -4.15 -13.21
N ILE A 4 -0.52 -4.13 -14.20
CA ILE A 4 0.28 -5.31 -14.57
C ILE A 4 1.30 -5.61 -13.47
N THR A 5 2.02 -4.60 -12.98
CA THR A 5 3.03 -4.77 -11.93
C THR A 5 2.43 -5.28 -10.62
N THR A 6 1.30 -4.72 -10.18
CA THR A 6 0.61 -5.15 -8.95
C THR A 6 0.00 -6.54 -9.10
N GLY A 7 -0.52 -6.88 -10.29
CA GLY A 7 -0.99 -8.21 -10.62
C GLY A 7 0.12 -9.25 -10.48
N ILE A 8 1.27 -9.02 -11.11
CA ILE A 8 2.41 -9.96 -11.06
C ILE A 8 2.92 -10.14 -9.63
N ILE A 9 3.15 -9.05 -8.87
CA ILE A 9 3.63 -9.13 -7.48
C ILE A 9 2.64 -9.90 -6.59
N SER A 10 1.35 -9.58 -6.70
CA SER A 10 0.27 -10.26 -5.97
C SER A 10 0.21 -11.75 -6.32
N PHE A 11 0.30 -12.07 -7.63
CA PHE A 11 0.27 -13.44 -8.12
C PHE A 11 1.42 -14.27 -7.58
N THR A 12 2.64 -13.74 -7.63
CA THR A 12 3.84 -14.40 -7.10
C THR A 12 3.75 -14.62 -5.58
N LEU A 13 3.29 -13.63 -4.83
CA LEU A 13 3.15 -13.76 -3.36
C LEU A 13 2.13 -14.84 -2.98
N ILE A 14 0.94 -14.80 -3.60
CA ILE A 14 -0.14 -15.75 -3.27
C ILE A 14 0.22 -17.15 -3.76
N SER A 15 0.88 -17.30 -4.92
CA SER A 15 1.30 -18.61 -5.43
C SER A 15 2.35 -19.28 -4.54
N ILE A 16 3.29 -18.51 -3.98
CA ILE A 16 4.30 -19.02 -3.04
C ILE A 16 3.68 -19.36 -1.68
N ASN A 17 2.73 -18.56 -1.18
CA ASN A 17 2.23 -18.70 0.18
C ASN A 17 1.10 -19.76 0.32
N ILE A 18 0.20 -19.84 -0.67
CA ILE A 18 -0.99 -20.70 -0.64
C ILE A 18 -0.82 -21.94 -1.53
N GLY A 19 0.08 -21.89 -2.52
CA GLY A 19 0.22 -22.93 -3.53
C GLY A 19 -0.93 -22.95 -4.55
N PHE A 20 -0.81 -23.80 -5.57
CA PHE A 20 -1.82 -23.93 -6.64
C PHE A 20 -2.95 -24.88 -6.25
N VAL A 21 -3.88 -24.38 -5.43
CA VAL A 21 -5.17 -25.04 -5.13
C VAL A 21 -6.12 -24.97 -6.33
N ALA A 22 -7.11 -25.89 -6.42
CA ALA A 22 -8.02 -26.00 -7.57
C ALA A 22 -8.78 -24.69 -7.93
N ASN A 23 -8.97 -23.80 -6.97
CA ASN A 23 -9.62 -22.49 -7.16
C ASN A 23 -8.66 -21.29 -7.08
N PHE A 24 -7.35 -21.53 -7.14
CA PHE A 24 -6.31 -20.52 -6.91
C PHE A 24 -6.50 -19.27 -7.76
N LEU A 25 -6.66 -19.42 -9.07
CA LEU A 25 -6.80 -18.28 -9.98
C LEU A 25 -8.01 -17.41 -9.65
N VAL A 26 -9.14 -18.03 -9.28
CA VAL A 26 -10.39 -17.32 -8.94
C VAL A 26 -10.23 -16.58 -7.60
N ILE A 27 -9.65 -17.24 -6.60
CA ILE A 27 -9.37 -16.65 -5.28
C ILE A 27 -8.40 -15.48 -5.43
N TRP A 28 -7.35 -15.66 -6.24
CA TRP A 28 -6.34 -14.65 -6.53
C TRP A 28 -6.96 -13.43 -7.22
N LEU A 29 -7.69 -13.61 -8.33
CA LEU A 29 -8.31 -12.50 -9.08
C LEU A 29 -9.31 -11.72 -8.22
N LYS A 30 -10.13 -12.43 -7.44
CA LYS A 30 -11.10 -11.81 -6.52
C LYS A 30 -10.40 -11.01 -5.42
N SER A 31 -9.36 -11.57 -4.81
CA SER A 31 -8.64 -10.91 -3.72
C SER A 31 -7.83 -9.72 -4.23
N TRP A 32 -7.14 -9.88 -5.36
CA TRP A 32 -6.36 -8.83 -5.98
C TRP A 32 -7.23 -7.65 -6.42
N SER A 33 -8.36 -7.91 -7.08
CA SER A 33 -9.28 -6.84 -7.50
C SER A 33 -9.89 -6.10 -6.30
N MET A 34 -10.26 -6.81 -5.24
CA MET A 34 -10.78 -6.20 -4.01
C MET A 34 -9.71 -5.35 -3.30
N ALA A 35 -8.47 -5.82 -3.24
CA ALA A 35 -7.35 -5.04 -2.70
C ALA A 35 -7.06 -3.79 -3.54
N TYR A 36 -7.15 -3.89 -4.87
CA TYR A 36 -6.96 -2.77 -5.77
C TYR A 36 -8.02 -1.69 -5.58
N LEU A 37 -9.28 -2.07 -5.33
CA LEU A 37 -10.34 -1.11 -4.99
C LEU A 37 -10.14 -0.48 -3.62
N LEU A 38 -9.68 -1.26 -2.64
CA LEU A 38 -9.42 -0.77 -1.28
C LEU A 38 -8.23 0.19 -1.19
N VAL A 39 -7.23 0.06 -2.06
CA VAL A 39 -6.02 0.89 -1.98
C VAL A 39 -6.30 2.37 -2.18
N ILE A 40 -7.31 2.73 -2.97
CA ILE A 40 -7.68 4.11 -3.29
C ILE A 40 -8.15 4.86 -2.03
N PRO A 41 -9.23 4.43 -1.33
CA PRO A 41 -9.65 5.11 -0.11
C PRO A 41 -8.59 5.04 0.99
N VAL A 42 -7.79 3.96 1.06
CA VAL A 42 -6.70 3.86 2.02
C VAL A 42 -5.64 4.93 1.76
N ILE A 43 -5.18 5.12 0.52
CA ILE A 43 -4.18 6.15 0.19
C ILE A 43 -4.75 7.56 0.45
N LEU A 44 -6.02 7.81 0.14
CA LEU A 44 -6.65 9.11 0.38
C LEU A 44 -6.77 9.45 1.88
N LEU A 45 -6.96 8.44 2.73
CA LEU A 45 -7.05 8.63 4.18
C LEU A 45 -5.68 8.63 4.87
N VAL A 46 -4.77 7.77 4.44
CA VAL A 46 -3.44 7.58 5.06
C VAL A 46 -2.45 8.63 4.56
N GLY A 47 -2.48 8.99 3.27
CA GLY A 47 -1.62 10.00 2.67
C GLY A 47 -1.54 11.31 3.45
N PRO A 48 -2.66 12.01 3.72
CA PRO A 48 -2.63 13.26 4.49
C PRO A 48 -2.22 13.04 5.95
N LYS A 49 -2.50 11.88 6.54
CA LYS A 49 -2.06 11.58 7.92
C LYS A 49 -0.55 11.42 8.00
N VAL A 50 0.05 10.69 7.06
CA VAL A 50 1.50 10.53 6.97
C VAL A 50 2.16 11.87 6.69
N GLN A 51 1.60 12.68 5.79
CA GLN A 51 2.14 14.01 5.50
C GLN A 51 2.11 14.92 6.73
N LYS A 52 1.02 14.91 7.52
CA LYS A 52 0.96 15.65 8.79
C LYS A 52 1.98 15.15 9.81
N LEU A 53 2.15 13.83 9.93
CA LEU A 53 3.12 13.24 10.84
C LEU A 53 4.55 13.66 10.48
N VAL A 54 4.92 13.52 9.21
CA VAL A 54 6.22 13.94 8.68
C VAL A 54 6.42 15.44 8.91
N ASN A 55 5.44 16.26 8.56
CA ASN A 55 5.55 17.71 8.74
C ASN A 55 5.75 18.08 10.22
N ASN A 56 5.04 17.43 11.14
CA ASN A 56 5.24 17.67 12.58
C ASN A 56 6.65 17.26 13.03
N MET A 57 7.13 16.08 12.63
CA MET A 57 8.46 15.59 13.01
C MET A 57 9.59 16.52 12.54
N PHE A 58 9.48 17.09 11.33
CA PHE A 58 10.51 17.96 10.78
C PHE A 58 10.31 19.45 11.12
N LYS A 59 9.10 19.89 11.46
CA LYS A 59 8.83 21.26 11.91
C LYS A 59 9.47 21.53 13.27
N ASP A 60 9.52 20.53 14.14
CA ASP A 60 10.19 20.62 15.44
C ASP A 60 11.71 20.71 15.27
N ALA A 61 12.29 19.99 14.30
CA ALA A 61 13.73 20.04 14.00
C ALA A 61 14.20 21.41 13.49
N VAL A 62 13.41 22.08 12.63
CA VAL A 62 13.74 23.43 12.12
C VAL A 62 13.51 24.51 13.17
N THR A 63 12.52 24.33 14.05
CA THR A 63 12.23 25.31 15.11
C THR A 63 13.31 25.32 16.20
N GLN A 64 14.00 24.20 16.43
CA GLN A 64 15.12 24.12 17.39
C GLN A 64 16.37 24.89 16.93
N GLU A 65 16.63 25.01 15.62
CA GLU A 65 17.78 25.77 15.10
C GLU A 65 17.57 27.28 15.08
N ILE A 66 16.32 27.77 15.09
CA ILE A 66 16.02 29.21 15.04
C ILE A 66 15.99 29.84 16.43
N ASP A 67 15.90 29.04 17.49
CA ASP A 67 15.83 29.48 18.90
C ASP A 67 17.14 29.27 19.69
N THR A 68 18.24 28.90 18.99
CA THR A 68 19.60 28.80 19.54
C THR A 68 20.50 29.87 18.92
#